data_AF-A0A954G8L8-F1
#
_entry.id   AF-A0A954G8L8-F1
#
_cell.length_a   1.000
_cell.length_b   1.000
_cell.length_c   1.000
_cell.angle_alpha   90.00
_cell.angle_beta   90.00
_cell.angle_gamma   90.00
#
_symmetry.space_group_name_H-M   'P 1'
#
loop_
_entity.id
_entity.type
_entity.pdbx_description
1 polymer ?
#
loop_
_entity_poly.entity_id
_entity_poly.type
_entity_poly.pdbx_seq_one_letter_code
_entity_poly.pdbx_strand_id
1 'polypeptide(L)'
;MRQRFFTSLLMLLSLLVLTSLTHAETILIPFGKETRWRFQDGSRPVPPNWFEPQFDDSQWQSGIAPLGYGDADINTTLSFGSDPQKKTITACFRHSFQIEDTSQFKQLVLMIRSDDGCIVYLNGK
;
A
#
# COMPACT_ATOMS: atom_id res chain seq x y z
N MET A 1 -17.45 58.88 39.43
CA MET A 1 -18.61 58.79 38.51
C MET A 1 -18.10 59.22 37.14
N ARG A 2 -18.03 58.42 36.07
CA ARG A 2 -18.73 57.20 35.67
C ARG A 2 -17.70 56.22 35.10
N GLN A 3 -17.71 55.02 35.66
CA GLN A 3 -17.26 53.82 34.96
C GLN A 3 -18.24 53.51 33.81
N ARG A 4 -17.80 52.59 32.95
CA ARG A 4 -18.57 51.74 32.00
C ARG A 4 -18.45 52.18 30.55
N PHE A 5 -17.49 51.57 29.83
CA PHE A 5 -17.65 50.98 28.48
C PHE A 5 -16.40 50.14 28.10
N PHE A 6 -15.84 49.37 29.04
CA PHE A 6 -14.65 48.52 28.81
C PHE A 6 -14.92 47.03 29.10
N THR A 7 -16.12 46.55 28.74
CA THR A 7 -16.48 45.13 28.90
C THR A 7 -16.85 44.45 27.59
N SER A 8 -16.27 44.87 26.46
CA SER A 8 -16.42 44.17 25.17
C SER A 8 -15.10 43.77 24.50
N LEU A 9 -13.97 43.80 25.21
CA LEU A 9 -12.67 43.38 24.66
C LEU A 9 -12.10 42.10 25.29
N LEU A 10 -12.84 41.45 26.20
CA LEU A 10 -12.47 40.15 26.79
C LEU A 10 -13.25 38.97 26.19
N MET A 11 -13.81 39.12 24.99
CA MET A 11 -14.35 38.02 24.16
C MET A 11 -13.59 37.90 22.83
N LEU A 12 -12.30 38.25 22.80
CA LEU A 12 -11.45 38.06 21.62
C LEU A 12 -10.18 37.23 21.89
N LEU A 13 -10.02 36.66 23.09
CA LEU A 13 -8.83 35.92 23.49
C LEU A 13 -9.11 34.48 23.96
N SER A 14 -10.17 33.85 23.45
CA SER A 14 -10.47 32.44 23.75
C SER A 14 -10.85 31.61 22.54
N LEU A 15 -10.49 32.03 21.32
CA LEU A 15 -10.31 31.05 20.25
C LEU A 15 -8.90 30.49 20.40
N LEU A 16 -8.72 29.70 21.46
CA LEU A 16 -7.65 28.72 21.51
C LEU A 16 -7.95 27.78 20.35
N VAL A 17 -7.33 28.04 19.20
CA VAL A 17 -7.31 27.06 18.11
C VAL A 17 -6.46 25.93 18.67
N LEU A 18 -7.09 24.95 19.33
CA LEU A 18 -6.54 23.62 19.40
C LEU A 18 -6.51 23.15 17.95
N THR A 19 -5.40 23.38 17.28
CA THR A 19 -5.05 22.59 16.11
C THR A 19 -4.84 21.18 16.62
N SER A 20 -5.91 20.38 16.60
CA SER A 20 -5.74 18.93 16.56
C SER A 20 -4.86 18.67 15.35
N LEU A 21 -3.63 18.19 15.58
CA LEU A 21 -2.86 17.55 14.52
C LEU A 21 -3.67 16.31 14.14
N THR A 22 -4.60 16.46 13.20
CA THR A 22 -5.18 15.30 12.52
C THR A 22 -4.00 14.63 11.84
N HIS A 23 -3.59 13.47 12.36
CA HIS A 23 -2.65 12.64 11.63
C HIS A 23 -3.44 12.08 10.45
N ALA A 24 -3.30 12.74 9.30
CA ALA A 24 -3.92 12.27 8.07
C ALA A 24 -3.19 10.98 7.68
N GLU A 25 -3.95 9.90 7.54
CA GLU A 25 -3.44 8.70 6.90
C GLU A 25 -3.32 8.99 5.40
N THR A 26 -2.10 8.85 4.88
CA THR A 26 -1.86 8.94 3.44
C THR A 26 -1.87 7.54 2.87
N ILE A 27 -2.79 7.30 1.92
CA ILE A 27 -2.82 6.05 1.16
C ILE A 27 -1.73 6.11 0.09
N LEU A 28 -0.64 5.38 0.30
CA LEU A 28 0.46 5.28 -0.68
C LEU A 28 0.13 4.30 -1.81
N ILE A 29 -0.57 3.22 -1.47
CA ILE A 29 -1.04 2.21 -2.41
C ILE A 29 -2.50 1.88 -2.05
N PRO A 30 -3.47 2.12 -2.94
CA PRO A 30 -4.85 1.69 -2.71
C PRO A 30 -4.94 0.18 -2.47
N PHE A 31 -5.76 -0.22 -1.49
CA PHE A 31 -5.98 -1.63 -1.19
C PHE A 31 -6.99 -2.25 -2.17
N GLY A 32 -6.69 -3.43 -2.70
CA GLY A 32 -7.65 -4.23 -3.47
C GLY A 32 -7.76 -3.85 -4.94
N LYS A 33 -8.99 -3.60 -5.41
CA LYS A 33 -9.41 -3.71 -6.82
C LYS A 33 -8.90 -2.63 -7.79
N GLU A 34 -8.07 -1.72 -7.32
CA GLU A 34 -7.64 -0.54 -8.09
C GLU A 34 -6.15 -0.57 -8.42
N THR A 35 -5.34 -1.30 -7.66
CA THR A 35 -3.88 -1.28 -7.82
C THR A 35 -3.42 -2.35 -8.80
N ARG A 36 -2.64 -1.92 -9.79
CA ARG A 36 -1.96 -2.80 -10.75
C ARG A 36 -0.57 -3.20 -10.24
N TRP A 37 -0.32 -4.50 -10.17
CA TRP A 37 0.95 -5.08 -9.76
C TRP A 37 1.72 -5.64 -10.95
N ARG A 38 3.05 -5.66 -10.86
CA ARG A 38 3.88 -6.56 -11.67
C ARG A 38 3.96 -7.89 -10.97
N PHE A 39 3.90 -8.98 -11.72
CA PHE A 39 3.97 -10.31 -11.13
C PHE A 39 4.67 -11.33 -12.01
N GLN A 40 5.31 -12.29 -11.35
CA GLN A 40 5.81 -13.51 -11.96
C GLN A 40 5.11 -14.69 -11.27
N ASP A 41 4.48 -15.53 -12.07
CA ASP A 41 3.80 -16.74 -11.65
C ASP A 41 4.23 -17.94 -12.53
N GLY A 42 3.65 -19.11 -12.24
CA GLY A 42 3.95 -20.33 -12.97
C GLY A 42 5.32 -20.93 -12.66
N SER A 43 5.74 -21.90 -13.47
CA SER A 43 6.89 -22.76 -13.17
C SER A 43 8.27 -22.14 -13.45
N ARG A 44 8.34 -20.84 -13.76
CA ARG A 44 9.63 -20.19 -14.04
C ARG A 44 10.36 -19.90 -12.71
N PRO A 45 11.64 -20.27 -12.57
CA PRO A 45 12.42 -19.91 -11.39
C PRO A 45 12.38 -18.40 -11.12
N VAL A 46 12.08 -18.04 -9.88
CA VAL A 46 12.13 -16.66 -9.42
C VAL A 46 13.60 -16.27 -9.24
N PRO A 47 14.06 -15.15 -9.82
CA PRO A 47 15.42 -14.67 -9.61
C PRO A 47 15.70 -14.44 -8.11
N PRO A 48 16.86 -14.82 -7.57
CA PRO A 48 17.12 -14.76 -6.12
C PRO A 48 17.18 -13.33 -5.56
N ASN A 49 17.32 -12.33 -6.41
CA ASN A 49 17.38 -10.91 -6.07
C ASN A 49 16.10 -10.15 -6.47
N TRP A 50 15.00 -10.86 -6.75
CA TRP A 50 13.75 -10.25 -7.23
C TRP A 50 13.16 -9.22 -6.28
N PHE A 51 13.49 -9.24 -4.99
CA PHE A 51 12.96 -8.33 -3.97
C PHE A 51 13.79 -7.05 -3.80
N GLU A 52 14.89 -6.93 -4.54
CA GLU A 52 15.77 -5.77 -4.50
C GLU A 52 15.14 -4.54 -5.19
N PRO A 53 15.40 -3.30 -4.72
CA PRO A 53 14.90 -2.09 -5.37
C PRO A 53 15.31 -1.96 -6.83
N GLN A 54 16.57 -2.28 -7.14
CA GLN A 54 17.16 -2.17 -8.47
C GLN A 54 16.82 -3.32 -9.43
N PHE A 55 16.01 -4.29 -9.01
CA PHE A 55 15.62 -5.40 -9.89
C PHE A 55 14.71 -4.90 -11.03
N ASP A 56 15.08 -5.25 -12.27
CA ASP A 56 14.29 -4.96 -13.47
C ASP A 56 13.18 -6.00 -13.65
N ASP A 57 11.94 -5.60 -13.33
CA ASP A 57 10.72 -6.39 -13.51
C ASP A 57 9.96 -6.05 -14.81
N SER A 58 10.58 -5.37 -15.78
CA SER A 58 9.94 -4.98 -17.04
C SER A 58 9.37 -6.17 -17.83
N GLN A 59 9.97 -7.35 -17.66
CA GLN A 59 9.55 -8.60 -18.30
C GLN A 59 8.46 -9.36 -17.52
N TRP A 60 8.05 -8.85 -16.35
CA TRP A 60 6.98 -9.45 -15.56
C TRP A 60 5.62 -9.07 -16.12
N GLN A 61 4.67 -9.99 -15.93
CA GLN A 61 3.27 -9.76 -16.27
C GLN A 61 2.70 -8.63 -15.40
N SER A 62 1.57 -8.07 -15.80
CA SER A 62 0.91 -7.01 -15.03
C SER A 62 -0.60 -7.18 -14.97
N GLY A 63 -1.15 -7.01 -13.77
CA GLY A 63 -2.56 -7.31 -13.49
C GLY A 63 -3.08 -6.51 -12.31
N ILE A 64 -4.39 -6.32 -12.26
CA ILE A 64 -5.08 -5.61 -11.19
C ILE A 64 -5.32 -6.60 -10.05
N ALA A 65 -5.02 -6.21 -8.81
CA ALA A 65 -5.35 -7.01 -7.63
C ALA A 65 -6.88 -7.09 -7.42
N PRO A 66 -7.41 -8.08 -6.66
CA PRO A 66 -6.73 -9.27 -6.17
C PRO A 66 -6.25 -10.17 -7.32
N LEU A 67 -5.05 -10.74 -7.15
CA LEU A 67 -4.48 -11.73 -8.05
C LEU A 67 -4.52 -13.09 -7.37
N GLY A 68 -5.00 -14.13 -8.07
CA GLY A 68 -5.19 -15.45 -7.45
C GLY A 68 -5.97 -16.44 -8.32
N TYR A 69 -6.76 -17.30 -7.69
CA TYR A 69 -7.51 -18.36 -8.37
C TYR A 69 -8.90 -18.53 -7.74
N GLY A 70 -9.90 -18.93 -8.54
CA GLY A 70 -11.12 -19.57 -8.06
C GLY A 70 -12.19 -18.65 -7.46
N ASP A 71 -11.83 -17.53 -6.83
CA ASP A 71 -12.80 -16.62 -6.25
C ASP A 71 -13.37 -15.62 -7.25
N ALA A 72 -14.66 -15.30 -7.09
CA ALA A 72 -15.39 -14.38 -7.96
C ALA A 72 -14.89 -12.92 -7.87
N ASP A 73 -14.11 -12.58 -6.83
CA ASP A 73 -13.53 -11.24 -6.65
C ASP A 73 -12.08 -11.12 -7.17
N ILE A 74 -11.51 -12.20 -7.73
CA ILE A 74 -10.20 -12.19 -8.41
C ILE A 74 -10.30 -11.41 -9.73
N ASN A 75 -9.48 -10.37 -9.85
CA ASN A 75 -9.39 -9.58 -11.08
C ASN A 75 -8.34 -10.13 -12.04
N THR A 76 -7.26 -10.71 -11.51
CA THR A 76 -6.19 -11.32 -12.33
C THR A 76 -5.99 -12.77 -11.92
N THR A 77 -6.36 -13.69 -12.81
CA THR A 77 -6.09 -15.11 -12.62
C THR A 77 -4.60 -15.40 -12.85
N LEU A 78 -3.96 -16.05 -11.88
CA LEU A 78 -2.58 -16.50 -12.02
C LEU A 78 -2.49 -17.78 -12.86
N SER A 79 -1.31 -18.07 -13.39
CA SER A 79 -1.01 -19.27 -14.16
C SER A 79 -1.09 -20.53 -13.29
N PHE A 80 -1.68 -21.59 -13.83
CA PHE A 80 -1.67 -22.91 -13.21
C PHE A 80 -0.39 -23.70 -13.55
N GLY A 81 0.52 -23.12 -14.34
CA GLY A 81 1.61 -23.88 -14.97
C GLY A 81 1.09 -24.77 -16.11
N SER A 82 1.78 -25.88 -16.35
CA SER A 82 1.41 -26.84 -17.42
C SER A 82 0.29 -27.80 -17.03
N ASP A 83 -0.04 -27.90 -15.74
CA ASP A 83 -1.05 -28.83 -15.22
C ASP A 83 -2.05 -28.05 -14.33
N PRO A 84 -3.32 -27.88 -14.78
CA PRO A 84 -4.36 -27.22 -14.00
C PRO A 84 -4.63 -27.82 -12.61
N GLN A 85 -4.22 -29.06 -12.37
CA GLN A 85 -4.32 -29.72 -11.06
C GLN A 85 -3.08 -29.49 -10.19
N LYS A 86 -1.98 -28.96 -10.73
CA LYS A 86 -0.73 -28.68 -10.01
C LYS A 86 -0.35 -27.21 -10.13
N LYS A 87 -1.15 -26.37 -9.47
CA LYS A 87 -0.88 -24.94 -9.31
C LYS A 87 0.53 -24.72 -8.78
N THR A 88 1.22 -23.71 -9.32
CA THR A 88 2.46 -23.25 -8.70
C THR A 88 2.12 -22.59 -7.37
N ILE A 89 2.77 -23.03 -6.30
CA ILE A 89 2.47 -22.61 -4.92
C ILE A 89 2.95 -21.18 -4.65
N THR A 90 3.94 -20.69 -5.41
CA THR A 90 4.56 -19.39 -5.21
C THR A 90 4.36 -18.50 -6.43
N ALA A 91 3.90 -17.27 -6.18
CA ALA A 91 3.95 -16.17 -7.12
C ALA A 91 4.64 -14.98 -6.44
N CYS A 92 5.35 -14.19 -7.23
CA CYS A 92 6.02 -12.99 -6.77
C CYS A 92 5.32 -11.76 -7.32
N PHE A 93 5.18 -10.73 -6.48
CA PHE A 93 4.48 -9.49 -6.80
C PHE A 93 5.38 -8.32 -6.48
N ARG A 94 5.44 -7.33 -7.38
CA ARG A 94 6.20 -6.10 -7.21
C ARG A 94 5.34 -4.88 -7.54
N HIS A 95 5.49 -3.85 -6.73
CA HIS A 95 4.92 -2.53 -6.94
C HIS A 95 5.84 -1.49 -6.31
N SER A 96 5.93 -0.33 -6.96
CA SER A 96 6.72 0.80 -6.49
C SER A 96 5.80 1.98 -6.29
N PHE A 97 6.07 2.76 -5.24
CA PHE A 97 5.36 4.00 -4.93
C PHE A 97 6.39 5.07 -4.56
N GLN A 98 5.99 6.33 -4.64
CA GLN A 98 6.87 7.47 -4.38
C GLN A 98 6.45 8.15 -3.07
N ILE A 99 7.45 8.48 -2.26
CA ILE A 99 7.32 9.37 -1.12
C ILE A 99 8.30 10.53 -1.35
N GLU A 100 7.77 11.74 -1.51
CA GLU A 100 8.61 12.94 -1.71
C GLU A 100 9.47 13.25 -0.49
N ASP A 101 8.89 13.12 0.70
CA ASP A 101 9.56 13.44 1.96
C ASP A 101 9.21 12.39 3.02
N THR A 102 10.15 11.48 3.26
CA THR A 102 9.98 10.39 4.24
C THR A 102 9.91 10.89 5.67
N SER A 103 10.37 12.10 5.97
CA SER A 103 10.33 12.66 7.33
C SER A 103 8.90 12.98 7.82
N GLN A 104 7.95 13.03 6.89
CA GLN A 104 6.52 13.24 7.17
C GLN A 104 5.86 11.99 7.78
N PHE A 105 6.50 10.82 7.65
CA PHE A 105 5.96 9.54 8.07
C PHE A 105 6.69 9.01 9.29
N LYS A 106 5.93 8.69 10.34
CA LYS A 106 6.47 8.02 11.55
C LYS A 106 6.37 6.51 11.45
N GLN A 107 5.43 6.02 10.66
CA GLN A 107 5.13 4.61 10.50
C GLN A 107 4.55 4.36 9.11
N LEU A 108 4.80 3.17 8.58
CA LEU A 108 4.09 2.61 7.44
C LEU A 108 3.28 1.41 7.93
N VAL A 109 2.05 1.29 7.43
CA VAL A 109 1.18 0.15 7.71
C VAL A 109 0.93 -0.57 6.39
N LEU A 110 1.22 -1.87 6.36
CA LEU A 110 0.85 -2.73 5.24
C LEU A 110 -0.39 -3.53 5.60
N MET A 111 -1.42 -3.43 4.77
CA MET A 111 -2.58 -4.29 4.80
C MET A 111 -2.50 -5.27 3.64
N ILE A 112 -2.56 -6.58 3.94
CA ILE A 112 -2.48 -7.64 2.93
C ILE A 112 -3.52 -8.72 3.23
N ARG A 113 -4.13 -9.25 2.18
CA ARG A 113 -4.91 -10.48 2.21
C ARG A 113 -4.14 -11.52 1.42
N SER A 114 -3.75 -12.61 2.07
CA SER A 114 -3.00 -13.71 1.48
C SER A 114 -3.59 -15.03 1.96
N ASP A 115 -3.61 -16.02 1.08
CA ASP A 115 -4.05 -17.38 1.34
C ASP A 115 -3.08 -18.33 0.59
N ASP A 116 -2.25 -19.12 1.27
CA ASP A 116 -2.17 -19.29 2.73
C ASP A 116 -1.31 -18.23 3.44
N GLY A 117 -0.27 -17.69 2.79
CA GLY A 117 0.66 -16.76 3.42
C GLY A 117 1.65 -16.11 2.46
N CYS A 118 2.39 -15.11 2.95
CA CYS A 118 3.32 -14.33 2.15
C CYS A 118 4.57 -13.92 2.91
N ILE A 119 5.66 -13.70 2.18
CA ILE A 119 6.84 -12.97 2.65
C ILE A 119 6.81 -11.60 1.97
N VAL A 120 6.97 -10.56 2.77
CA VAL A 120 6.97 -9.18 2.30
C VAL A 120 8.37 -8.62 2.45
N TYR A 121 8.84 -7.94 1.41
CA TYR A 121 10.05 -7.14 1.43
C TYR A 121 9.70 -5.68 1.19
N LEU A 122 10.33 -4.78 1.94
CA LEU A 122 10.27 -3.35 1.68
C LEU A 122 11.70 -2.83 1.47
N ASN A 123 11.99 -2.37 0.25
CA ASN A 123 13.31 -1.91 -0.16
C ASN A 123 14.44 -2.93 0.13
N GLY A 124 14.20 -4.19 -0.22
CA GLY A 124 15.19 -5.27 -0.09
C GLY A 124 15.31 -5.90 1.31
N LYS A 125 14.48 -5.50 2.27
CA LYS A 125 14.53 -5.97 3.66
C LYS A 125 13.25 -6.65 4.09
#